data_AF-A0AAU6VHK3-F1
#
_entry.id   AF-A0AAU6VHK3-F1
#
_cell.length_a   1.000
_cell.length_b   1.000
_cell.length_c   1.000
_cell.angle_alpha   90.00
_cell.angle_beta   90.00
_cell.angle_gamma   90.00
#
_symmetry.space_group_name_H-M   'P 1'
#
loop_
_entity.id
_entity.type
_entity.pdbx_description
1 polymer ?
#
loop_
_entity_poly.entity_id
_entity_poly.type
_entity_poly.pdbx_seq_one_letter_code
_entity_poly.pdbx_strand_id
1 'polypeptide(L)'
;MNDQVLEEIRESLNEIKALATPVMVVTTDFTPEQERQLRECLGKHKFIDIRPFEPSQIKQCLRPEHRDIQDIVHAINVLAMANTDVLHVFISFLGHVNKLDVYANEATAKYQWGEKDQQVFDQSVYLDKEGALEKLLSIESQLTELIIEAREKAEAKAEVEA
;
A
#
# COMPACT_ATOMS: atom_id res chain seq x y z
N MET A 1 -8.67 44.14 -14.63
CA MET A 1 -8.41 42.72 -14.38
C MET A 1 -8.01 42.63 -12.92
N ASN A 2 -8.70 41.83 -12.10
CA ASN A 2 -8.57 41.87 -10.64
C ASN A 2 -7.34 41.06 -10.21
N ASP A 3 -6.47 41.62 -9.36
CA ASP A 3 -5.22 40.95 -8.95
C ASP A 3 -5.47 39.60 -8.26
N GLN A 4 -6.61 39.47 -7.60
CA GLN A 4 -7.05 38.21 -6.98
C GLN A 4 -7.28 37.09 -8.00
N VAL A 5 -7.84 37.41 -9.16
CA VAL A 5 -8.06 36.43 -10.25
C VAL A 5 -6.72 36.01 -10.86
N LEU A 6 -5.73 36.90 -10.89
CA LEU A 6 -4.40 36.58 -11.39
C LEU A 6 -3.63 35.65 -10.45
N GLU A 7 -3.79 35.78 -9.13
CA GLU A 7 -3.16 34.85 -8.19
C GLU A 7 -3.83 33.48 -8.17
N GLU A 8 -5.15 33.40 -8.22
CA GLU A 8 -5.86 32.11 -8.33
C GLU A 8 -5.46 31.34 -9.60
N ILE A 9 -5.26 32.06 -10.72
CA ILE A 9 -4.76 31.45 -11.97
C ILE A 9 -3.31 30.97 -11.81
N ARG A 10 -2.44 31.71 -11.12
CA ARG A 10 -1.05 31.29 -10.87
C ARG A 10 -0.97 30.07 -9.97
N GLU A 11 -1.79 30.02 -8.94
CA GLU A 11 -1.86 28.91 -7.99
C GLU A 11 -2.35 27.65 -8.70
N SER A 12 -3.46 27.75 -9.45
CA SER A 12 -4.00 26.66 -10.26
C SER A 12 -2.98 26.14 -11.30
N LEU A 13 -2.22 27.04 -11.94
CA LEU A 13 -1.18 26.66 -12.90
C LEU A 13 -0.01 25.94 -12.22
N ASN A 14 0.34 26.30 -10.99
CA ASN A 14 1.38 25.61 -10.22
C ASN A 14 0.93 24.20 -9.79
N GLU A 15 -0.32 24.04 -9.38
CA GLU A 15 -0.89 22.72 -9.06
C GLU A 15 -0.94 21.80 -10.27
N ILE A 16 -1.44 22.29 -11.41
CA ILE A 16 -1.46 21.53 -12.67
C ILE A 16 -0.04 21.14 -13.09
N LYS A 17 0.94 22.03 -12.90
CA LYS A 17 2.35 21.73 -13.19
C LYS A 17 2.92 20.64 -12.27
N ALA A 18 2.55 20.62 -10.99
CA ALA A 18 2.94 19.58 -10.06
C ALA A 18 2.33 18.21 -10.43
N LEU A 19 1.10 18.19 -10.92
CA LEU A 19 0.41 16.98 -11.41
C LEU A 19 0.96 16.50 -12.76
N ALA A 20 1.37 17.42 -13.63
CA ALA A 20 1.97 17.10 -14.92
C ALA A 20 3.46 16.71 -14.83
N THR A 21 4.04 16.72 -13.62
CA THR A 21 5.44 16.35 -13.42
C THR A 21 5.60 14.84 -13.59
N PRO A 22 6.47 14.37 -14.49
CA PRO A 22 6.66 12.93 -14.74
C PRO A 22 7.06 12.18 -13.47
N VAL A 23 6.38 11.05 -13.23
CA VAL A 23 6.64 10.13 -12.11
C VAL A 23 7.61 9.06 -12.57
N MET A 24 8.65 8.81 -11.76
CA MET A 24 9.63 7.75 -12.00
C MET A 24 9.50 6.68 -10.93
N VAL A 25 9.35 5.43 -11.36
CA VAL A 25 9.31 4.25 -10.48
C VAL A 25 10.73 3.71 -10.33
N VAL A 26 11.21 3.61 -9.09
CA VAL A 26 12.55 3.07 -8.80
C VAL A 26 12.40 1.64 -8.31
N THR A 27 12.86 0.68 -9.13
CA THR A 27 12.84 -0.76 -8.82
C THR A 27 14.06 -1.18 -7.98
N THR A 28 14.05 -2.42 -7.51
CA THR A 28 15.05 -3.06 -6.63
C THR A 28 16.48 -3.13 -7.18
N ASP A 29 16.71 -2.77 -8.45
CA ASP A 29 18.01 -2.98 -9.13
C ASP A 29 19.00 -1.83 -8.92
N PHE A 30 18.56 -0.73 -8.31
CA PHE A 30 19.41 0.44 -8.07
C PHE A 30 20.14 0.34 -6.73
N THR A 31 21.46 0.55 -6.78
CA THR A 31 22.25 0.77 -5.56
C THR A 31 21.92 2.14 -4.94
N PRO A 32 22.11 2.33 -3.63
CA PRO A 32 21.83 3.61 -2.96
C PRO A 32 22.57 4.81 -3.58
N GLU A 33 23.78 4.58 -4.09
CA GLU A 33 24.60 5.59 -4.76
C GLU A 33 23.98 6.00 -6.11
N GLN A 34 23.48 5.03 -6.88
CA GLN A 34 22.78 5.27 -8.14
C GLN A 34 21.45 5.98 -7.93
N GLU A 35 20.70 5.61 -6.88
CA GLU A 35 19.46 6.30 -6.52
C GLU A 35 19.73 7.77 -6.17
N ARG A 36 20.81 8.05 -5.42
CA ARG A 36 21.21 9.41 -5.07
C ARG A 36 21.57 10.23 -6.32
N GLN A 37 22.36 9.67 -7.23
CA GLN A 37 22.72 10.30 -8.50
C GLN A 37 21.49 10.53 -9.38
N LEU A 38 20.56 9.57 -9.44
CA LEU A 38 19.30 9.71 -10.16
C LEU A 38 18.44 10.83 -9.59
N ARG A 39 18.31 10.91 -8.25
CA ARG A 39 17.59 11.99 -7.57
C ARG A 39 18.19 13.36 -7.87
N GLU A 40 19.51 13.44 -7.92
CA GLU A 40 20.24 14.67 -8.23
C GLU A 40 20.10 15.08 -9.70
N CYS A 41 20.16 14.12 -10.65
CA CYS A 41 19.96 14.38 -12.07
C CYS A 41 18.52 14.77 -12.44
N LEU A 42 17.54 14.17 -11.76
CA LEU A 42 16.12 14.30 -12.12
C LEU A 42 15.40 15.38 -11.31
N GLY A 43 15.97 15.87 -10.22
CA GLY A 43 15.63 17.11 -9.51
C GLY A 43 14.16 17.29 -9.08
N LYS A 44 13.27 17.54 -10.05
CA LYS A 44 11.85 17.89 -9.86
C LYS A 44 10.90 16.69 -9.94
N HIS A 45 11.37 15.53 -10.41
CA HIS A 45 10.52 14.35 -10.57
C HIS A 45 10.13 13.72 -9.24
N LYS A 46 8.90 13.23 -9.14
CA LYS A 46 8.43 12.44 -7.98
C LYS A 46 8.97 11.02 -8.11
N PHE A 47 9.63 10.55 -7.05
CA PHE A 47 10.16 9.20 -6.95
C PHE A 47 9.24 8.35 -6.07
N ILE A 48 8.93 7.15 -6.55
CA ILE A 48 8.20 6.13 -5.78
C ILE A 48 9.16 4.95 -5.60
N ASP A 49 9.45 4.62 -4.34
CA ASP A 49 10.23 3.45 -3.96
C ASP A 49 9.28 2.27 -3.77
N ILE A 50 9.51 1.19 -4.51
CA ILE A 50 8.71 -0.03 -4.48
C ILE A 50 9.49 -1.22 -3.89
N ARG A 51 10.62 -0.97 -3.22
CA ARG A 51 11.37 -2.03 -2.54
C ARG A 51 10.51 -2.69 -1.44
N PRO A 52 10.64 -4.02 -1.22
CA PRO A 52 10.01 -4.69 -0.09
C PRO A 52 10.44 -4.04 1.23
N PHE A 53 9.47 -3.71 2.09
CA PHE A 53 9.75 -3.07 3.36
C PHE A 53 10.49 -4.02 4.31
N GLU A 54 11.58 -3.54 4.92
CA GLU A 54 12.21 -4.23 6.05
C GLU A 54 11.31 -4.16 7.30
N PRO A 55 11.26 -5.18 8.17
CA PRO A 55 10.38 -5.21 9.34
C PRO A 55 10.51 -4.01 10.29
N SER A 56 11.70 -3.40 10.34
CA SER A 56 12.00 -2.19 11.10
C SER A 56 11.38 -0.92 10.50
N GLN A 57 11.18 -0.88 9.19
CA GLN A 57 10.57 0.24 8.46
C GLN A 57 9.03 0.19 8.55
N ILE A 58 8.45 -1.01 8.67
CA ILE A 58 7.01 -1.20 8.93
C ILE A 58 6.60 -0.47 10.23
N LYS A 59 7.46 -0.51 11.27
CA LYS A 59 7.25 0.23 12.52
C LYS A 59 7.31 1.76 12.38
N GLN A 60 8.00 2.28 11.38
CA GLN A 60 8.18 3.74 11.22
C GLN A 60 7.06 4.40 10.41
N CYS A 61 6.36 3.64 9.56
CA CYS A 61 5.12 4.06 8.92
C CYS A 61 3.97 4.24 9.93
N LEU A 62 4.04 3.58 11.09
CA LEU A 62 3.03 3.55 12.17
C LEU A 62 3.08 4.78 13.09
N ARG A 63 3.07 6.01 12.56
CA ARG A 63 2.79 7.19 13.38
C ARG A 63 1.27 7.43 13.41
N PRO A 64 0.59 7.26 14.56
CA PRO A 64 -0.87 7.27 14.64
C PRO A 64 -1.48 8.68 14.65
N GLU A 65 -0.67 9.75 14.69
CA GLU A 65 -1.21 11.05 15.06
C GLU A 65 -2.04 11.72 13.96
N HIS A 66 -1.81 11.44 12.66
CA HIS A 66 -2.59 11.99 11.53
C HIS A 66 -2.72 10.97 10.37
N ARG A 67 -3.37 9.81 10.58
CA ARG A 67 -3.69 8.90 9.47
C ARG A 67 -5.13 9.08 9.03
N ASP A 68 -5.32 9.50 7.79
CA ASP A 68 -6.63 9.48 7.15
C ASP A 68 -6.98 8.06 6.68
N ILE A 69 -8.28 7.82 6.44
CA ILE A 69 -8.78 6.57 5.86
C ILE A 69 -7.98 6.17 4.61
N GLN A 70 -7.61 7.16 3.80
CA GLN A 70 -6.85 6.96 2.57
C GLN A 70 -5.42 6.44 2.83
N ASP A 71 -4.77 6.90 3.91
CA ASP A 71 -3.43 6.45 4.27
C ASP A 71 -3.44 4.98 4.71
N ILE A 72 -4.46 4.56 5.47
CA ILE A 72 -4.57 3.18 5.93
C ILE A 72 -4.89 2.26 4.75
N VAL A 73 -5.80 2.66 3.85
CA VAL A 73 -6.09 1.90 2.63
C VAL A 73 -4.83 1.78 1.77
N HIS A 74 -4.05 2.86 1.67
CA HIS A 74 -2.78 2.82 0.96
C HIS A 74 -1.78 1.87 1.65
N ALA A 75 -1.65 1.91 2.97
CA ALA A 75 -0.78 1.01 3.72
C ALA A 75 -1.16 -0.47 3.51
N ILE A 76 -2.46 -0.80 3.54
CA ILE A 76 -2.95 -2.17 3.28
C ILE A 76 -2.60 -2.60 1.84
N ASN A 77 -2.74 -1.71 0.85
CA ASN A 77 -2.32 -1.99 -0.53
C ASN A 77 -0.81 -2.24 -0.63
N VAL A 78 0.01 -1.43 0.05
CA VAL A 78 1.48 -1.61 0.06
C VAL A 78 1.85 -2.95 0.71
N LEU A 79 1.22 -3.31 1.83
CA LEU A 79 1.43 -4.61 2.48
C LEU A 79 1.06 -5.77 1.55
N ALA A 80 -0.06 -5.68 0.84
CA ALA A 80 -0.48 -6.69 -0.14
C ALA A 80 0.54 -6.86 -1.27
N MET A 81 1.01 -5.76 -1.86
CA MET A 81 1.98 -5.79 -2.96
C MET A 81 3.35 -6.31 -2.51
N ALA A 82 3.76 -6.03 -1.27
CA ALA A 82 5.07 -6.42 -0.76
C ALA A 82 5.18 -7.90 -0.37
N ASN A 83 4.07 -8.58 -0.05
CA ASN A 83 4.06 -9.93 0.53
C ASN A 83 3.37 -10.98 -0.37
N THR A 84 3.47 -10.80 -1.68
CA THR A 84 2.84 -11.69 -2.68
C THR A 84 3.42 -13.11 -2.71
N ASP A 85 4.61 -13.30 -2.17
CA ASP A 85 5.31 -14.58 -2.03
C ASP A 85 4.73 -15.45 -0.91
N VAL A 86 4.15 -14.81 0.12
CA VAL A 86 3.67 -15.50 1.32
C VAL A 86 2.14 -15.60 1.33
N LEU A 87 1.45 -14.53 0.94
CA LEU A 87 0.00 -14.45 1.09
C LEU A 87 -0.62 -13.61 -0.04
N HIS A 88 -1.69 -14.13 -0.62
CA HIS A 88 -2.39 -13.43 -1.67
C HIS A 88 -3.49 -12.57 -1.06
N VAL A 89 -3.20 -11.30 -0.86
CA VAL A 89 -4.13 -10.30 -0.31
C VAL A 89 -4.86 -9.59 -1.45
N PHE A 90 -6.18 -9.58 -1.38
CA PHE A 90 -7.07 -8.93 -2.33
C PHE A 90 -7.82 -7.78 -1.66
N ILE A 91 -7.84 -6.65 -2.35
CA ILE A 91 -8.45 -5.41 -1.87
C ILE A 91 -9.41 -4.93 -2.95
N SER A 92 -10.68 -4.78 -2.58
CA SER A 92 -11.76 -4.40 -3.49
C SER A 92 -12.50 -3.19 -2.93
N PHE A 93 -12.46 -2.08 -3.65
CA PHE A 93 -13.22 -0.89 -3.29
C PHE A 93 -14.52 -0.79 -4.10
N LEU A 94 -15.65 -0.85 -3.40
CA LEU A 94 -16.99 -0.76 -3.95
C LEU A 94 -17.51 0.67 -3.79
N GLY A 95 -17.20 1.53 -4.78
CA GLY A 95 -17.55 2.95 -4.73
C GLY A 95 -19.05 3.26 -4.62
N HIS A 96 -19.93 2.38 -5.11
CA HIS A 96 -21.39 2.58 -5.07
C HIS A 96 -21.99 2.47 -3.65
N VAL A 97 -21.29 1.83 -2.72
CA VAL A 97 -21.70 1.68 -1.30
C VAL A 97 -20.61 2.16 -0.33
N ASN A 98 -19.58 2.83 -0.87
CA ASN A 98 -18.41 3.29 -0.13
C ASN A 98 -17.82 2.20 0.81
N LYS A 99 -17.66 0.99 0.29
CA LYS A 99 -17.23 -0.20 1.05
C LYS A 99 -15.87 -0.67 0.57
N LEU A 100 -14.99 -1.03 1.49
CA LEU A 100 -13.72 -1.68 1.23
C LEU A 100 -13.80 -3.13 1.71
N ASP A 101 -13.56 -4.07 0.80
CA ASP A 101 -13.46 -5.49 1.09
C ASP A 101 -12.00 -5.90 1.02
N VAL A 102 -11.51 -6.53 2.08
CA VAL A 102 -10.14 -7.03 2.19
C VAL A 102 -10.21 -8.50 2.58
N TYR A 103 -9.74 -9.36 1.69
CA TYR A 103 -9.66 -10.79 1.94
C TYR A 103 -8.29 -11.31 1.55
N ALA A 104 -7.88 -12.40 2.18
CA ALA A 104 -6.55 -12.95 2.02
C ALA A 104 -6.59 -14.47 1.93
N ASN A 105 -5.88 -15.01 0.94
CA ASN A 105 -5.76 -16.42 0.67
C ASN A 105 -4.33 -16.88 0.89
N GLU A 106 -4.15 -18.17 1.20
CA GLU A 106 -2.81 -18.76 1.23
C GLU A 106 -2.14 -18.68 -0.14
N ALA A 107 -0.81 -18.61 -0.17
CA ALA A 107 -0.03 -18.66 -1.42
C ALA A 107 -0.27 -19.94 -2.23
N THR A 108 -0.71 -21.03 -1.57
CA THR A 108 -1.00 -22.33 -2.18
C THR A 108 -2.36 -22.41 -2.87
N ALA A 109 -3.19 -21.37 -2.76
CA ALA A 109 -4.52 -21.31 -3.36
C ALA A 109 -4.46 -21.51 -4.88
N LYS A 110 -5.39 -22.31 -5.41
CA LYS A 110 -5.37 -22.75 -6.82
C LYS A 110 -6.23 -21.90 -7.73
N TYR A 111 -7.08 -21.03 -7.18
CA TYR A 111 -7.95 -20.11 -7.93
C TYR A 111 -8.74 -20.80 -9.04
N GLN A 112 -9.23 -22.01 -8.75
CA GLN A 112 -9.98 -22.80 -9.72
C GLN A 112 -11.44 -22.35 -9.74
N TRP A 113 -11.94 -22.12 -10.95
CA TRP A 113 -13.32 -21.72 -11.16
C TRP A 113 -14.29 -22.77 -10.62
N GLY A 114 -15.08 -22.42 -9.62
CA GLY A 114 -16.10 -23.30 -9.00
C GLY A 114 -15.66 -23.96 -7.70
N GLU A 115 -14.38 -23.89 -7.33
CA GLU A 115 -13.91 -24.26 -5.99
C GLU A 115 -13.72 -22.98 -5.16
N LYS A 116 -14.22 -22.99 -3.92
CA LYS A 116 -13.94 -21.89 -2.99
C LYS A 116 -12.60 -22.17 -2.34
N ASP A 117 -11.59 -21.38 -2.69
CA ASP A 117 -10.37 -21.31 -1.89
C ASP A 117 -10.75 -20.83 -0.48
N GLN A 118 -10.18 -21.48 0.54
CA GLN A 118 -10.45 -21.14 1.93
C GLN A 118 -9.73 -19.83 2.26
N GLN A 119 -10.52 -18.76 2.42
CA GLN A 119 -10.01 -17.46 2.84
C GLN A 119 -9.50 -17.58 4.28
N VAL A 120 -8.26 -17.15 4.50
CA VAL A 120 -7.64 -17.04 5.83
C VAL A 120 -8.11 -15.76 6.53
N PHE A 121 -8.42 -14.75 5.73
CA PHE A 121 -8.92 -13.46 6.19
C PHE A 121 -10.04 -12.99 5.26
N ASP A 122 -11.14 -12.52 5.84
CA ASP A 122 -12.22 -11.85 5.11
C ASP A 122 -12.84 -10.80 6.03
N GLN A 123 -12.59 -9.53 5.71
CA GLN A 123 -13.19 -8.41 6.40
C GLN A 123 -13.66 -7.35 5.43
N SER A 124 -14.73 -6.67 5.81
CA SER A 124 -15.27 -5.57 5.04
C SER A 124 -15.64 -4.37 5.92
N VAL A 125 -15.34 -3.18 5.41
CA VAL A 125 -15.58 -1.92 6.12
C VAL A 125 -16.32 -0.94 5.23
N TYR A 126 -17.40 -0.38 5.76
CA TYR A 126 -18.09 0.74 5.18
C TYR A 126 -17.39 2.03 5.63
N LEU A 127 -16.84 2.78 4.67
CA LEU A 127 -16.03 3.97 4.93
C LEU A 127 -16.87 5.19 5.33
N ASP A 128 -18.17 5.14 5.08
CA ASP A 128 -19.15 6.17 5.44
C ASP A 128 -19.72 6.02 6.86
N LYS A 129 -19.40 4.94 7.56
CA LYS A 129 -19.90 4.66 8.92
C LYS A 129 -18.95 5.14 10.01
N GLU A 130 -19.53 5.53 11.15
CA GLU A 130 -18.78 5.81 12.37
C GLU A 130 -17.93 4.58 12.78
N GLY A 131 -16.68 4.83 13.19
CA GLY A 131 -15.72 3.77 13.53
C GLY A 131 -15.06 3.09 12.32
N ALA A 132 -15.21 3.60 11.09
CA ALA A 132 -14.50 3.07 9.92
C ALA A 132 -12.98 3.08 10.10
N LEU A 133 -12.44 4.16 10.69
CA LEU A 133 -11.00 4.30 10.94
C LEU A 133 -10.48 3.21 11.89
N GLU A 134 -11.16 2.99 13.01
CA GLU A 134 -10.78 1.96 14.00
C GLU A 134 -10.83 0.56 13.39
N LYS A 135 -11.85 0.28 12.57
CA LYS A 135 -11.96 -1.00 11.86
C LYS A 135 -10.85 -1.18 10.84
N LEU A 136 -10.49 -0.13 10.10
CA LEU A 136 -9.38 -0.18 9.15
C LEU A 136 -8.04 -0.41 9.87
N LEU A 137 -7.79 0.25 11.00
CA LEU A 137 -6.60 0.02 11.82
C LEU A 137 -6.55 -1.42 12.38
N SER A 138 -7.70 -1.97 12.75
CA SER A 138 -7.80 -3.37 13.19
C SER A 138 -7.49 -4.33 12.04
N ILE A 139 -8.01 -4.06 10.83
CA ILE A 139 -7.72 -4.85 9.63
C ILE A 139 -6.24 -4.80 9.27
N GLU A 140 -5.64 -3.60 9.27
CA GLU A 140 -4.21 -3.42 9.01
C GLU A 140 -3.36 -4.22 10.01
N SER A 141 -3.68 -4.13 11.30
CA SER A 141 -2.97 -4.88 12.35
C SER A 141 -3.09 -6.38 12.16
N GLN A 142 -4.31 -6.89 11.95
CA GLN A 142 -4.56 -8.33 11.76
C GLN A 142 -3.88 -8.87 10.49
N LEU A 143 -3.90 -8.12 9.39
CA LEU A 143 -3.18 -8.49 8.17
C LEU A 143 -1.68 -8.55 8.40
N THR A 144 -1.13 -7.60 9.16
CA THR A 144 0.31 -7.59 9.48
C THR A 144 0.70 -8.81 10.29
N GLU A 145 -0.10 -9.19 11.30
CA GLU A 145 0.13 -10.40 12.09
C GLU A 145 0.06 -11.67 11.22
N LEU A 146 -0.96 -11.79 10.35
CA LEU A 146 -1.09 -12.92 9.44
C LEU A 146 0.09 -13.04 8.47
N ILE A 147 0.60 -11.91 7.97
CA ILE A 147 1.78 -11.88 7.10
C ILE A 147 3.02 -12.36 7.87
N ILE A 148 3.21 -11.93 9.11
CA ILE A 148 4.33 -12.37 9.95
C ILE A 148 4.26 -13.89 10.17
N GLU A 149 3.11 -14.41 10.60
CA GLU A 149 2.94 -15.85 10.83
C GLU A 149 3.17 -16.68 9.57
N ALA A 150 2.67 -16.21 8.43
CA ALA A 150 2.83 -16.93 7.19
C ALA A 150 4.29 -16.89 6.70
N ARG A 151 5.03 -15.82 6.99
CA ARG A 151 6.45 -15.70 6.67
C ARG A 151 7.31 -16.59 7.57
N GLU A 152 7.02 -16.64 8.86
CA GLU A 152 7.66 -17.59 9.78
C GLU A 152 7.42 -19.05 9.36
N LYS A 153 6.21 -19.39 8.90
CA LYS A 153 5.90 -20.72 8.35
C LYS A 153 6.67 -21.01 7.06
N ALA A 154 6.82 -20.02 6.19
CA ALA A 154 7.57 -20.16 4.94
C ALA A 154 9.07 -20.40 5.23
N GLU A 155 9.66 -19.65 6.16
CA GLU A 155 11.05 -19.81 6.61
C GLU A 155 11.27 -21.17 7.29
N ALA A 156 10.38 -21.59 8.19
CA ALA A 156 10.47 -22.89 8.84
C ALA A 156 10.40 -24.07 7.84
N LYS A 157 9.60 -23.94 6.77
CA LYS A 157 9.53 -24.95 5.72
C LYS A 157 10.82 -24.98 4.87
N ALA A 158 11.41 -23.82 4.61
CA ALA A 158 12.67 -23.71 3.89
C ALA A 158 13.86 -24.32 4.67
N GLU A 159 13.91 -24.18 6.00
CA GLU A 159 14.95 -24.81 6.83
C GLU A 159 14.83 -26.34 6.92
N VAL A 160 13.63 -26.89 6.78
CA VAL A 160 13.40 -28.35 6.84
C VAL A 160 13.73 -29.05 5.51
N GLU A 161 13.66 -28.31 4.39
CA GLU A 161 13.96 -28.84 3.05
C GLU A 161 15.44 -28.67 2.63
N ALA A 162 16.26 -27.97 3.42
CA ALA A 162 17.70 -27.75 3.20
C ALA A 162 18.59 -28.78 3.93
#